data_AF-A0A833TJ45-F1
#
_entry.id   AF-A0A833TJ45-F1
#
_cell.length_a   1.000
_cell.length_b   1.000
_cell.length_c   1.000
_cell.angle_alpha   90.00
_cell.angle_beta   90.00
_cell.angle_gamma   90.00
#
_symmetry.space_group_name_H-M   'P 1'
#
loop_
_entity.id
_entity.type
_entity.pdbx_description
1 polymer ?
#
loop_
_entity_poly.entity_id
_entity_poly.type
_entity_poly.pdbx_seq_one_letter_code
_entity_poly.pdbx_strand_id
1 'polypeptide(L)'
;MLAASRQQPAEKLCAGKHGLHVLWPKHPRKQSLSTTSYAEAVAEGGKLVLYHGGDTPTQQEYLHEVFQQRFSEINFTLIVDYSKYHDVHIDDQLETDTLVPDVVALQTLHDFTRWADEGKLLRYKPKGFSSIHPSLRDNDGAWMAYTIYSFYTSYNSSSLDGLAAPASMESLTDPQ
;
A
#
# COMPACT_ATOMS: atom_id res chain seq x y z
N MET A 1 -12.79 15.69 -14.17
CA MET A 1 -13.37 16.97 -14.66
C MET A 1 -14.14 17.63 -13.51
N LEU A 2 -14.40 18.93 -13.61
CA LEU A 2 -14.76 19.91 -12.55
C LEU A 2 -15.91 19.58 -11.55
N ALA A 3 -15.73 20.11 -10.33
CA ALA A 3 -16.65 20.83 -9.39
C ALA A 3 -17.93 20.20 -8.78
N ALA A 4 -18.06 20.31 -7.44
CA ALA A 4 -19.28 20.69 -6.70
C ALA A 4 -18.98 20.99 -5.20
N SER A 5 -19.94 21.66 -4.54
CA SER A 5 -19.87 22.54 -3.36
C SER A 5 -20.07 21.88 -1.98
N ARG A 6 -19.73 22.66 -0.93
CA ARG A 6 -19.87 22.53 0.55
C ARG A 6 -21.07 21.70 1.08
N GLN A 7 -20.85 20.88 2.13
CA GLN A 7 -21.31 21.08 3.54
C GLN A 7 -21.16 19.81 4.43
N GLN A 8 -20.40 19.96 5.53
CA GLN A 8 -20.64 19.49 6.92
C GLN A 8 -20.58 17.98 7.34
N PRO A 9 -20.37 17.71 8.66
CA PRO A 9 -19.51 16.64 9.16
C PRO A 9 -20.28 15.42 9.69
N ALA A 10 -19.63 14.25 9.70
CA ALA A 10 -20.06 13.12 10.50
C ALA A 10 -18.93 12.69 11.44
N GLU A 11 -19.18 12.87 12.73
CA GLU A 11 -18.41 12.32 13.82
C GLU A 11 -18.51 10.78 13.87
N LYS A 12 -17.41 10.18 14.35
CA LYS A 12 -17.32 8.92 15.10
C LYS A 12 -18.00 7.68 14.51
N LEU A 13 -17.18 6.85 13.87
CA LEU A 13 -17.02 5.45 14.30
C LEU A 13 -15.54 5.07 14.23
N CYS A 14 -14.93 4.88 15.40
CA CYS A 14 -13.64 4.21 15.54
C CYS A 14 -13.90 2.71 15.58
N ALA A 15 -13.47 1.97 14.56
CA ALA A 15 -13.17 0.55 14.64
C ALA A 15 -12.23 0.17 13.48
N GLY A 16 -11.05 -0.38 13.82
CA GLY A 16 -10.15 -1.13 12.93
C GLY A 16 -9.64 -0.43 11.67
N LYS A 17 -8.58 0.38 11.77
CA LYS A 17 -7.86 0.91 10.59
C LYS A 17 -6.64 0.04 10.30
N HIS A 18 -6.74 -0.84 9.32
CA HIS A 18 -5.60 -1.48 8.66
C HIS A 18 -5.47 -0.87 7.25
N GLY A 19 -4.55 0.08 7.09
CA GLY A 19 -4.28 0.71 5.79
C GLY A 19 -3.00 0.11 5.20
N LEU A 20 -2.99 -0.23 3.92
CA LEU A 20 -1.78 -0.65 3.20
C LEU A 20 -0.98 0.59 2.80
N HIS A 21 0.32 0.65 3.10
CA HIS A 21 1.18 1.79 2.78
C HIS A 21 1.94 1.60 1.47
N VAL A 22 2.28 2.67 0.75
CA VAL A 22 3.14 2.69 -0.45
C VAL A 22 4.33 3.62 -0.22
N LEU A 23 5.50 3.18 -0.71
CA LEU A 23 6.80 3.82 -0.48
C LEU A 23 7.67 3.92 -1.71
N TRP A 24 8.70 4.77 -1.62
CA TRP A 24 9.85 4.76 -2.51
C TRP A 24 11.14 4.55 -1.67
N PRO A 25 11.73 3.34 -1.61
CA PRO A 25 13.05 3.11 -1.03
C PRO A 25 14.13 4.11 -1.53
N LYS A 26 15.06 4.50 -0.64
CA LYS A 26 16.23 5.29 -1.06
C LYS A 26 17.24 4.42 -1.77
N HIS A 27 17.43 4.68 -3.06
CA HIS A 27 18.56 4.14 -3.82
C HIS A 27 19.74 5.13 -3.79
N PRO A 28 21.01 4.65 -3.74
CA PRO A 28 22.20 5.50 -3.81
C PRO A 28 22.29 6.36 -5.09
N ARG A 29 21.53 6.01 -6.13
CA ARG A 29 21.53 6.70 -7.44
C ARG A 29 20.43 7.75 -7.66
N LYS A 30 19.51 8.02 -6.73
CA LYS A 30 18.38 8.93 -7.00
C LYS A 30 18.10 9.89 -5.83
N GLN A 31 18.77 11.04 -5.83
CA GLN A 31 18.64 12.06 -4.78
C GLN A 31 17.82 13.30 -5.18
N SER A 32 17.22 13.36 -6.38
CA SER A 32 16.37 14.50 -6.77
C SER A 32 15.12 14.04 -7.52
N LEU A 33 14.02 13.80 -6.80
CA LEU A 33 12.70 13.56 -7.40
C LEU A 33 11.68 14.52 -6.75
N SER A 34 11.88 15.83 -6.94
CA SER A 34 10.78 16.77 -6.79
C SER A 34 10.00 16.77 -8.10
N THR A 35 8.86 16.08 -8.10
CA THR A 35 7.85 15.98 -9.18
C THR A 35 8.30 15.34 -10.50
N THR A 36 8.56 14.03 -10.49
CA THR A 36 8.83 13.27 -11.71
C THR A 36 7.58 13.14 -12.58
N SER A 37 7.67 13.61 -13.82
CA SER A 37 6.70 13.40 -14.88
C SER A 37 6.90 12.04 -15.55
N TYR A 38 5.89 11.57 -16.28
CA TYR A 38 6.00 10.33 -17.06
C TYR A 38 7.18 10.36 -18.05
N ALA A 39 7.42 11.50 -18.72
CA ALA A 39 8.53 11.66 -19.65
C ALA A 39 9.90 11.50 -18.97
N GLU A 40 10.05 12.02 -17.75
CA GLU A 40 11.28 11.85 -16.96
C GLU A 40 11.46 10.39 -16.52
N ALA A 41 10.40 9.71 -16.09
CA ALA A 41 10.46 8.29 -15.74
C ALA A 41 10.88 7.41 -16.93
N VAL A 42 10.41 7.74 -18.14
CA VAL A 42 10.87 7.08 -19.38
C VAL A 42 12.34 7.39 -19.65
N ALA A 43 12.76 8.65 -19.51
CA ALA A 43 14.16 9.07 -19.69
C ALA A 43 15.13 8.42 -18.66
N GLU A 44 14.64 8.09 -17.47
CA GLU A 44 15.37 7.34 -16.43
C GLU A 44 15.51 5.83 -16.72
N GLY A 45 15.06 5.38 -17.89
CA GLY A 45 15.18 4.00 -18.36
C GLY A 45 13.89 3.20 -18.27
N GLY A 46 12.77 3.82 -17.86
CA GLY A 46 11.44 3.24 -17.95
C GLY A 46 11.30 1.91 -17.21
N LYS A 47 11.88 1.79 -16.01
CA LYS A 47 11.75 0.59 -15.16
C LYS A 47 11.13 0.96 -13.83
N LEU A 48 10.24 0.11 -13.34
CA LEU A 48 9.63 0.23 -12.03
C LEU A 48 9.46 -1.17 -11.44
N VAL A 49 10.04 -1.42 -10.26
CA VAL A 49 9.84 -2.66 -9.51
C VAL A 49 9.05 -2.37 -8.23
N LEU A 50 7.88 -3.01 -8.10
CA LEU A 50 7.04 -2.97 -6.90
C LEU A 50 7.06 -4.33 -6.19
N TYR A 51 7.43 -4.31 -4.92
CA TYR A 51 7.16 -5.42 -4.00
C TYR A 51 5.83 -5.15 -3.28
N HIS A 52 4.84 -6.02 -3.50
CA HIS A 52 3.51 -5.88 -2.95
C HIS A 52 3.18 -7.04 -2.01
N GLY A 53 2.63 -6.73 -0.84
CA GLY A 53 2.13 -7.68 0.12
C GLY A 53 0.86 -8.36 -0.38
N GLY A 54 0.81 -9.68 -0.36
CA GLY A 54 -0.37 -10.42 -0.79
C GLY A 54 -0.26 -11.91 -0.56
N ASP A 55 -1.34 -12.62 -0.86
CA ASP A 55 -1.48 -14.06 -0.59
C ASP A 55 -1.21 -14.91 -1.83
N THR A 56 -1.47 -14.39 -3.03
CA THR A 56 -1.28 -15.12 -4.29
C THR A 56 -0.51 -14.28 -5.30
N PRO A 57 0.29 -14.90 -6.20
CA PRO A 57 1.05 -14.17 -7.23
C PRO A 57 0.18 -13.27 -8.12
N THR A 58 -1.10 -13.64 -8.31
CA THR A 58 -2.03 -12.96 -9.22
C THR A 58 -2.93 -11.92 -8.53
N GLN A 59 -2.83 -11.75 -7.21
CA GLN A 59 -3.74 -10.87 -6.44
C GLN A 59 -3.71 -9.40 -6.92
N GLN A 60 -2.64 -8.99 -7.59
CA GLN A 60 -2.45 -7.63 -8.10
C GLN A 60 -2.42 -7.55 -9.64
N GLU A 61 -2.93 -8.55 -10.36
CA GLU A 61 -3.02 -8.53 -11.83
C GLU A 61 -3.75 -7.27 -12.33
N TYR A 62 -4.89 -6.92 -11.72
CA TYR A 62 -5.63 -5.73 -12.12
C TYR A 62 -4.80 -4.44 -11.99
N LEU A 63 -4.05 -4.27 -10.90
CA LEU A 63 -3.16 -3.12 -10.71
C LEU A 63 -2.07 -3.09 -11.78
N HIS A 64 -1.47 -4.25 -12.08
CA HIS A 64 -0.45 -4.39 -13.11
C HIS A 64 -0.99 -3.99 -14.49
N GLU A 65 -2.14 -4.54 -14.88
CA GLU A 65 -2.78 -4.27 -16.17
C GLU A 65 -3.12 -2.79 -16.35
N VAL A 66 -3.80 -2.16 -15.37
CA VAL A 66 -4.20 -0.76 -15.51
C VAL A 66 -2.99 0.19 -15.50
N PHE A 67 -1.92 -0.16 -14.77
CA PHE A 67 -0.68 0.61 -14.80
C PHE A 67 -0.03 0.53 -16.18
N GLN A 68 0.13 -0.67 -16.74
CA GLN A 68 0.75 -0.85 -18.05
C GLN A 68 -0.08 -0.21 -19.17
N GLN A 69 -1.42 -0.30 -19.11
CA GLN A 69 -2.30 0.40 -20.05
C GLN A 69 -2.13 1.92 -20.00
N ARG A 70 -1.89 2.47 -18.81
CA ARG A 70 -1.73 3.91 -18.61
C ARG A 70 -0.34 4.42 -18.98
N PHE A 71 0.70 3.63 -18.73
CA PHE A 71 2.10 4.00 -18.81
C PHE A 71 2.89 2.96 -19.64
N SER A 72 2.55 2.84 -20.92
CA SER A 72 3.02 1.76 -21.79
C SER A 72 4.53 1.72 -22.02
N GLU A 73 5.26 2.81 -21.79
CA GLU A 73 6.72 2.86 -21.93
C GLU A 73 7.46 2.55 -20.62
N ILE A 74 6.73 2.29 -19.52
CA ILE A 74 7.32 1.84 -18.26
C ILE A 74 7.20 0.33 -18.19
N ASN A 75 8.36 -0.34 -18.16
CA ASN A 75 8.47 -1.74 -17.82
C ASN A 75 8.19 -1.93 -16.32
N PHE A 76 6.92 -2.21 -16.02
CA PHE A 76 6.44 -2.42 -14.65
C PHE A 76 6.52 -3.90 -14.25
N THR A 77 7.36 -4.17 -13.26
CA THR A 77 7.46 -5.47 -12.58
C THR A 77 6.78 -5.37 -11.22
N LEU A 78 5.79 -6.22 -10.97
CA LEU A 78 5.10 -6.31 -9.69
C LEU A 78 5.29 -7.73 -9.15
N ILE A 79 5.87 -7.86 -7.97
CA ILE A 79 6.11 -9.14 -7.29
C ILE A 79 5.25 -9.19 -6.03
N VAL A 80 4.35 -10.16 -5.98
CA VAL A 80 3.53 -10.44 -4.80
C VAL A 80 4.17 -11.52 -3.95
N ASP A 81 4.30 -11.24 -2.65
CA ASP A 81 4.61 -12.22 -1.60
C ASP A 81 3.97 -11.75 -0.29
N TYR A 82 3.93 -12.59 0.73
CA TYR A 82 3.46 -12.18 2.05
C TYR A 82 4.30 -11.03 2.57
N SER A 83 3.65 -10.05 3.21
CA SER A 83 4.36 -8.88 3.75
C SER A 83 5.48 -9.26 4.73
N LYS A 84 5.26 -10.30 5.54
CA LYS A 84 6.23 -10.84 6.51
C LYS A 84 7.46 -11.55 5.90
N TYR A 85 7.48 -11.71 4.58
CA TYR A 85 8.63 -12.22 3.84
C TYR A 85 9.29 -11.11 3.05
N HIS A 86 8.47 -10.24 2.43
CA HIS A 86 8.97 -9.02 1.80
C HIS A 86 9.71 -8.12 2.80
N ASP A 87 9.21 -7.92 4.02
CA ASP A 87 9.86 -7.05 5.02
C ASP A 87 11.28 -7.53 5.39
N VAL A 88 11.45 -8.80 5.76
CA VAL A 88 12.74 -9.42 6.09
C VAL A 88 13.66 -9.43 4.87
N HIS A 89 13.11 -9.70 3.68
CA HIS A 89 13.90 -9.69 2.45
C HIS A 89 14.39 -8.28 2.09
N ILE A 90 13.56 -7.25 2.32
CA ILE A 90 13.96 -5.85 2.14
C ILE A 90 15.02 -5.46 3.17
N ASP A 91 14.87 -5.85 4.44
CA ASP A 91 15.87 -5.59 5.47
C ASP A 91 17.23 -6.21 5.08
N ASP A 92 17.26 -7.48 4.67
CA ASP A 92 18.46 -8.16 4.17
C ASP A 92 19.07 -7.45 2.95
N GLN A 93 18.23 -7.05 1.99
CA GLN A 93 18.68 -6.32 0.81
C GLN A 93 19.26 -4.93 1.15
N LEU A 94 18.70 -4.24 2.14
CA LEU A 94 19.21 -2.95 2.63
C LEU A 94 20.54 -3.12 3.37
N GLU A 95 20.72 -4.21 4.10
CA GLU A 95 21.96 -4.52 4.83
C GLU A 95 23.08 -4.97 3.90
N THR A 96 22.75 -5.68 2.82
CA THR A 96 23.71 -6.24 1.87
C THR A 96 23.97 -5.35 0.65
N ASP A 97 23.35 -4.17 0.57
CA ASP A 97 23.40 -3.25 -0.58
C ASP A 97 22.96 -3.92 -1.90
N THR A 98 21.91 -4.75 -1.81
CA THR A 98 21.32 -5.49 -2.93
C THR A 98 19.86 -5.12 -3.19
N LEU A 99 19.39 -3.98 -2.67
CA LEU A 99 18.01 -3.50 -2.81
C LEU A 99 17.51 -3.52 -4.26
N VAL A 100 16.42 -4.25 -4.46
CA VAL A 100 15.75 -4.46 -5.75
C VAL A 100 14.53 -3.56 -5.95
N PRO A 101 13.54 -3.48 -5.03
CA PRO A 101 12.32 -2.73 -5.30
C PRO A 101 12.58 -1.22 -5.35
N ASP A 102 11.91 -0.54 -6.27
CA ASP A 102 11.78 0.92 -6.28
C ASP A 102 10.63 1.38 -5.39
N VAL A 103 9.62 0.52 -5.21
CA VAL A 103 8.40 0.78 -4.44
C VAL A 103 8.05 -0.44 -3.59
N VAL A 104 7.59 -0.19 -2.37
CA VAL A 104 7.18 -1.24 -1.42
C VAL A 104 5.77 -0.95 -0.95
N ALA A 105 4.90 -1.98 -0.94
CA ALA A 105 3.54 -1.88 -0.45
C ALA A 105 3.13 -3.05 0.45
N LEU A 106 3.11 -2.87 1.78
CA LEU A 106 3.00 -3.97 2.76
C LEU A 106 2.01 -3.69 3.89
N GLN A 107 1.35 -4.74 4.39
CA GLN A 107 0.43 -4.66 5.52
C GLN A 107 1.13 -4.66 6.89
N THR A 108 2.45 -4.88 6.92
CA THR A 108 3.30 -4.81 8.13
C THR A 108 3.63 -3.35 8.45
N LEU A 109 2.63 -2.61 8.93
CA LEU A 109 2.67 -1.13 8.95
C LEU A 109 3.79 -0.54 9.81
N HIS A 110 4.24 -1.28 10.80
CA HIS A 110 5.31 -0.88 11.71
C HIS A 110 6.68 -0.74 11.01
N ASP A 111 6.90 -1.45 9.90
CA ASP A 111 8.14 -1.33 9.13
C ASP A 111 8.31 0.05 8.51
N PHE A 112 7.21 0.68 8.09
CA PHE A 112 7.23 2.00 7.46
C PHE A 112 7.70 3.09 8.43
N THR A 113 7.26 3.01 9.69
CA THR A 113 7.74 3.91 10.75
C THR A 113 9.20 3.64 11.09
N ARG A 114 9.60 2.37 11.20
CA ARG A 114 10.99 1.97 11.48
C ARG A 114 11.96 2.41 10.37
N TRP A 115 11.68 2.08 9.12
CA TRP A 115 12.49 2.49 7.97
C TRP A 115 12.56 4.01 7.79
N ALA A 116 11.51 4.74 8.17
CA ALA A 116 11.53 6.20 8.16
C ALA A 116 12.51 6.76 9.19
N ASP A 117 12.48 6.24 10.43
CA ASP A 117 13.37 6.64 11.52
C ASP A 117 14.84 6.28 11.22
N GLU A 118 15.07 5.15 10.56
CA GLU A 118 16.39 4.73 10.05
C GLU A 118 16.85 5.50 8.80
N GLY A 119 15.99 6.37 8.26
CA GLY A 119 16.29 7.20 7.09
C GLY A 119 16.41 6.42 5.78
N LYS A 120 15.85 5.20 5.70
CA LYS A 120 15.89 4.31 4.52
C LYS A 120 14.87 4.68 3.44
N LEU A 121 13.90 5.54 3.75
CA LEU A 121 12.81 5.92 2.86
C LEU A 121 13.01 7.28 2.20
N LEU A 122 12.71 7.37 0.91
CA LEU A 122 12.69 8.64 0.19
C LEU A 122 11.44 9.41 0.61
N ARG A 123 11.63 10.64 1.08
CA ARG A 123 10.52 11.54 1.40
C ARG A 123 9.94 12.10 0.11
N TYR A 124 8.74 11.66 -0.24
CA TYR A 124 8.05 12.08 -1.45
C TYR A 124 6.55 12.30 -1.18
N LYS A 125 6.08 13.51 -1.48
CA LYS A 125 4.67 13.90 -1.36
C LYS A 125 4.07 13.96 -2.77
N PRO A 126 3.39 12.88 -3.25
CA PRO A 126 2.75 12.93 -4.56
C PRO A 126 1.65 13.99 -4.63
N LYS A 127 1.20 14.27 -5.85
CA LYS A 127 0.00 15.09 -6.06
C LYS A 127 -1.18 14.51 -5.27
N GLY A 128 -1.81 15.34 -4.44
CA GLY A 128 -2.93 14.93 -3.59
C GLY A 128 -2.54 14.39 -2.21
N PHE A 129 -1.24 14.32 -1.88
CA PHE A 129 -0.76 13.87 -0.57
C PHE A 129 -1.43 14.61 0.59
N SER A 130 -1.60 15.94 0.45
CA SER A 130 -2.26 16.80 1.44
C SER A 130 -3.74 16.47 1.70
N SER A 131 -4.39 15.75 0.78
CA SER A 131 -5.78 15.30 0.90
C SER A 131 -5.93 13.95 1.59
N ILE A 132 -4.85 13.17 1.73
CA ILE A 132 -4.88 11.91 2.49
C ILE A 132 -5.12 12.23 3.97
N HIS A 133 -6.00 11.46 4.63
CA HIS A 133 -6.29 11.67 6.05
C HIS A 133 -4.99 11.66 6.87
N PRO A 134 -4.77 12.59 7.83
CA PRO A 134 -3.51 12.69 8.55
C PRO A 134 -3.06 11.40 9.23
N SER A 135 -3.98 10.57 9.74
CA SER A 135 -3.65 9.27 10.34
C SER A 135 -3.21 8.19 9.34
N LEU A 136 -3.24 8.48 8.04
CA LEU A 136 -2.94 7.56 6.96
C LEU A 136 -1.74 8.05 6.14
N ARG A 137 -0.93 8.97 6.66
CA ARG A 137 0.30 9.42 6.02
C ARG A 137 1.31 9.89 7.04
N ASP A 138 2.58 9.86 6.65
CA ASP A 138 3.65 10.53 7.35
C ASP A 138 3.57 12.06 7.18
N ASN A 139 4.07 12.83 8.14
CA ASN A 139 4.09 14.29 8.02
C ASN A 139 5.14 14.77 7.01
N ASP A 140 6.25 14.06 6.89
CA ASP A 140 7.37 14.42 6.02
C ASP A 140 7.29 13.75 4.65
N GLY A 141 6.29 12.88 4.44
CA GLY A 141 6.12 12.14 3.20
C GLY A 141 7.04 10.93 3.08
N ALA A 142 7.56 10.41 4.21
CA ALA A 142 8.29 9.16 4.21
C ALA A 142 7.39 8.00 3.78
N TRP A 143 6.11 7.98 4.18
CA TRP A 143 5.12 6.96 3.79
C TRP A 143 3.70 7.53 3.66
N MET A 144 2.83 6.81 2.95
CA MET A 144 1.38 7.08 2.90
C MET A 144 0.58 5.79 2.74
N ALA A 145 -0.66 5.78 3.18
CA ALA A 145 -1.61 4.73 2.81
C ALA A 145 -1.99 4.88 1.34
N TYR A 146 -1.95 3.76 0.63
CA TYR A 146 -2.32 3.63 -0.78
C TYR A 146 -3.71 3.08 -0.97
N THR A 147 -4.11 2.14 -0.11
CA THR A 147 -5.45 1.54 -0.13
C THR A 147 -5.84 1.11 1.28
N ILE A 148 -7.14 0.86 1.49
CA ILE A 148 -7.70 0.41 2.76
C ILE A 148 -8.22 -1.00 2.57
N TYR A 149 -7.70 -1.94 3.36
CA TYR A 149 -8.23 -3.29 3.45
C TYR A 149 -8.96 -3.47 4.77
N SER A 150 -9.98 -4.31 4.77
CA SER A 150 -10.72 -4.64 5.99
C SER A 150 -11.04 -6.12 5.98
N PHE A 151 -10.70 -6.78 7.08
CA PHE A 151 -11.11 -8.15 7.32
C PHE A 151 -12.42 -8.15 8.09
N TYR A 152 -13.36 -8.93 7.60
CA TYR A 152 -14.70 -9.08 8.15
C TYR A 152 -15.06 -10.56 8.17
N THR A 153 -15.99 -10.92 9.04
CA THR A 153 -16.55 -12.27 9.07
C THR A 153 -17.25 -12.56 7.74
N SER A 154 -16.75 -13.56 7.03
CA SER A 154 -17.37 -14.08 5.81
C SER A 154 -17.94 -15.46 6.11
N TYR A 155 -19.17 -15.73 5.67
CA TYR A 155 -19.85 -17.00 5.90
C TYR A 155 -20.59 -17.46 4.64
N ASN A 156 -20.82 -18.77 4.52
CA ASN A 156 -21.68 -19.32 3.50
C ASN A 156 -23.14 -19.29 3.98
N SER A 157 -23.95 -18.38 3.43
CA SER A 157 -25.35 -18.22 3.83
C SER A 157 -26.20 -19.47 3.62
N SER A 158 -25.83 -20.31 2.64
CA SER A 158 -26.53 -21.56 2.35
C SER A 158 -26.24 -22.67 3.37
N SER A 159 -25.22 -22.50 4.20
CA SER A 159 -24.82 -23.47 5.25
C SER A 159 -25.39 -23.13 6.62
N LEU A 160 -26.24 -22.10 6.73
CA LEU A 160 -26.78 -21.65 8.01
C LEU A 160 -27.99 -22.49 8.48
N ASP A 161 -28.62 -23.30 7.63
CA ASP A 161 -29.75 -24.18 8.00
C ASP A 161 -30.88 -23.48 8.82
N GLY A 162 -31.12 -22.20 8.54
CA GLY A 162 -32.12 -21.38 9.24
C GLY A 162 -31.62 -20.64 10.48
N LEU A 163 -30.35 -20.81 10.87
CA LEU A 163 -29.68 -20.04 11.91
C LEU A 163 -29.39 -18.61 11.45
N ALA A 164 -29.33 -17.70 12.41
CA ALA A 164 -28.87 -16.34 12.16
C ALA A 164 -27.36 -16.33 11.89
N ALA A 165 -26.93 -15.49 10.95
CA ALA A 165 -25.50 -15.29 10.73
C ALA A 165 -24.84 -14.65 11.98
N PRO A 166 -23.58 -14.98 12.29
CA PRO A 166 -22.82 -14.32 13.33
C PRO A 166 -22.79 -12.80 13.12
N ALA A 167 -23.31 -12.03 14.08
CA ALA A 167 -23.41 -10.57 14.00
C ALA A 167 -22.22 -9.86 14.69
N SER A 168 -21.37 -10.60 15.39
CA SER A 168 -20.25 -10.08 16.17
C SER A 168 -19.13 -11.12 16.28
N MET A 169 -17.93 -10.69 16.66
CA MET A 169 -16.83 -11.63 16.90
C MET A 169 -17.13 -12.52 18.10
N GLU A 170 -17.82 -11.97 19.11
CA GLU A 170 -18.26 -12.68 20.31
C GLU A 170 -19.17 -13.87 19.94
N SER A 171 -20.08 -13.68 18.99
CA SER A 171 -20.97 -14.76 18.52
C SER A 171 -20.26 -15.93 17.84
N LEU A 172 -19.01 -15.77 17.41
CA LEU A 172 -18.21 -16.87 16.87
C LEU A 172 -17.64 -17.81 17.94
N THR A 173 -17.71 -17.43 19.22
CA THR A 173 -17.23 -18.24 20.34
C THR A 173 -18.35 -19.02 21.05
N ASP A 174 -19.61 -18.76 20.70
CA ASP A 174 -20.77 -19.43 21.27
C ASP A 174 -20.98 -20.79 20.58
N PRO A 175 -20.94 -21.92 21.32
CA PRO A 175 -21.28 -23.22 20.74
C PRO A 175 -22.80 -23.27 20.44
N GLN A 176 -23.15 -23.06 19.17
CA GLN A 176 -24.51 -23.24 18.67
C GLN A 176 -24.81 -24.68 18.27
#